data_AF-A0A2A3LLP5-F1
#
_entry.id   AF-A0A2A3LLP5-F1
#
_cell.length_a   1.000
_cell.length_b   1.000
_cell.length_c   1.000
_cell.angle_alpha   90.00
_cell.angle_beta   90.00
_cell.angle_gamma   90.00
#
_symmetry.space_group_name_H-M   'P 1'
#
loop_
_entity.id
_entity.type
_entity.pdbx_description
1 polymer ?
#
loop_
_entity_poly.entity_id
_entity_poly.type
_entity_poly.pdbx_seq_one_letter_code
_entity_poly.pdbx_strand_id
1 'polypeptide(L)' 'MSLIVTRHHLFTVPGFSARAGFCRAGARTWFRRHDLDWTDFVRNGISADALIRTGDALALALVDWARQAEDSING' A
#
# COMPACT_ATOMS: atom_id res chain seq x y z
N MET A 1 11.11 -9.96 9.56
CA MET A 1 11.46 -9.05 8.45
C MET A 1 10.40 -7.98 8.37
N SER A 2 10.79 -6.73 8.50
CA SER A 2 9.87 -5.59 8.39
C SER A 2 9.55 -5.36 6.93
N LEU A 3 8.40 -5.82 6.45
CA LEU A 3 7.97 -5.55 5.07
C LEU A 3 7.66 -4.07 4.94
N ILE A 4 8.35 -3.39 4.03
CA ILE A 4 8.07 -1.99 3.68
C ILE A 4 7.19 -1.96 2.44
N VAL A 5 5.99 -1.42 2.60
CA VAL A 5 5.08 -1.16 1.50
C VAL A 5 5.44 0.18 0.89
N THR A 6 5.69 0.20 -0.42
CA THR A 6 6.05 1.41 -1.16
C THR A 6 4.95 1.80 -2.14
N ARG A 7 5.10 2.99 -2.74
CA ARG A 7 4.21 3.45 -3.81
C ARG A 7 4.17 2.48 -5.01
N HIS A 8 5.23 1.71 -5.25
CA HIS A 8 5.26 0.74 -6.34
C HIS A 8 4.18 -0.33 -6.12
N HIS A 9 4.15 -0.93 -4.93
CA HIS A 9 3.14 -1.92 -4.53
C HIS A 9 1.72 -1.34 -4.62
N LEU A 10 1.53 -0.08 -4.21
CA LEU A 10 0.23 0.59 -4.28
C LEU A 10 -0.27 0.79 -5.72
N PHE A 11 0.61 1.07 -6.68
CA PHE A 11 0.20 1.28 -8.06
C PHE A 11 0.06 -0.02 -8.86
N THR A 12 0.66 -1.12 -8.39
CA THR A 12 0.57 -2.43 -9.04
C THR A 12 -0.51 -3.34 -8.46
N VAL A 13 -1.11 -2.99 -7.32
CA VAL A 13 -2.14 -3.82 -6.68
C VAL A 13 -3.37 -4.00 -7.60
N PRO A 14 -3.74 -5.24 -7.95
CA PRO A 14 -4.91 -5.51 -8.77
C PRO A 14 -6.21 -5.29 -7.98
N GLY A 15 -7.30 -4.93 -8.67
CA GLY A 15 -8.67 -4.97 -8.11
C GLY A 15 -9.17 -3.76 -7.30
N PHE A 16 -8.32 -2.78 -6.95
CA PHE A 16 -8.71 -1.68 -6.06
C PHE A 16 -9.31 -0.42 -6.71
N SER A 17 -9.46 -0.39 -8.03
CA SER A 17 -10.25 0.63 -8.71
C SER A 17 -10.96 0.06 -9.92
N ALA A 18 -12.09 0.66 -10.30
CA ALA A 18 -12.87 0.28 -11.48
C ALA A 18 -12.06 0.29 -12.79
N ARG A 19 -10.91 0.98 -12.80
CA ARG A 19 -9.77 0.74 -13.71
C ARG A 19 -8.63 0.17 -12.87
N ALA A 20 -8.06 -0.98 -13.21
CA ALA A 20 -6.97 -1.59 -12.45
C ALA A 20 -5.93 -0.56 -11.92
N GLY A 21 -5.67 -0.59 -10.61
CA GLY A 21 -4.70 0.26 -9.91
C GLY A 21 -5.28 1.44 -9.13
N PHE A 22 -4.68 1.77 -7.99
CA PHE A 22 -5.11 2.90 -7.17
C PHE A 22 -4.77 4.24 -7.84
N CYS A 23 -5.78 5.05 -8.19
CA CYS A 23 -5.52 6.39 -8.72
C CYS A 23 -4.88 7.26 -7.63
N ARG A 24 -3.92 8.13 -8.00
CA ARG A 24 -3.16 8.97 -7.04
C ARG A 24 -4.07 9.84 -6.16
N ALA A 25 -5.21 10.26 -6.69
CA ALA A 25 -6.21 11.04 -5.97
C ALA A 25 -6.96 10.20 -4.91
N GLY A 26 -7.31 8.96 -5.24
CA GLY A 26 -7.91 7.99 -4.31
C GLY A 26 -6.93 7.62 -3.19
N ALA A 27 -5.67 7.36 -3.54
CA ALA A 27 -4.56 7.15 -2.61
C ALA A 27 -4.47 8.25 -1.56
N ARG A 28 -4.30 9.49 -2.00
CA ARG A 28 -4.17 10.65 -1.09
C ARG A 28 -5.39 10.84 -0.19
N THR A 29 -6.58 10.53 -0.70
CA THR A 29 -7.81 10.67 0.08
C THR A 29 -7.95 9.58 1.12
N TRP A 30 -7.63 8.34 0.77
CA TRP A 30 -7.60 7.21 1.71
C TRP A 30 -6.55 7.46 2.80
N PHE A 31 -5.30 7.81 2.45
CA PHE A 31 -4.24 8.10 3.42
C PHE A 31 -4.67 9.18 4.44
N ARG A 32 -5.29 10.27 3.98
CA ARG A 32 -5.82 11.31 4.88
C ARG A 32 -6.95 10.84 5.79
N ARG A 33 -7.79 9.88 5.35
CA ARG A 33 -8.86 9.32 6.18
C ARG A 33 -8.34 8.43 7.30
N HIS A 34 -7.19 7.80 7.09
CA HIS A 34 -6.53 6.92 8.04
C HIS A 34 -5.42 7.60 8.86
N ASP A 35 -5.35 8.94 8.80
CA ASP A 35 -4.30 9.74 9.47
C ASP A 35 -2.86 9.32 9.09
N LEU A 36 -2.70 8.84 7.85
CA LEU A 36 -1.41 8.43 7.30
C LEU A 36 -0.82 9.53 6.44
N ASP A 37 0.49 9.76 6.58
CA ASP A 37 1.20 10.75 5.77
C ASP A 37 1.54 10.18 4.39
N TRP A 38 0.84 10.69 3.37
CA TRP A 38 1.10 10.36 1.96
C TRP A 38 2.50 10.77 1.50
N THR A 39 3.00 11.91 1.96
CA THR A 39 4.31 12.44 1.55
C THR A 39 5.43 11.58 2.11
N ASP A 40 5.32 11.21 3.38
CA ASP A 40 6.26 10.29 4.03
C ASP A 40 6.24 8.91 3.34
N PHE A 41 5.06 8.36 3.09
CA PHE A 41 4.88 7.10 2.36
C PHE A 41 5.53 7.11 0.96
N VAL A 42 5.43 8.21 0.20
CA VAL A 42 6.03 8.29 -1.13
C VAL A 42 7.56 8.34 -1.07
N ARG A 43 8.14 8.90 0.01
CA ARG A 43 9.60 9.04 0.19
C ARG A 43 10.23 7.81 0.82
N ASN A 44 9.64 7.32 1.90
CA ASN A 44 10.20 6.30 2.78
C ASN A 44 9.46 4.96 2.71
N GLY A 45 8.24 4.93 2.15
CA GLY A 45 7.32 3.80 2.30
C GLY A 45 6.69 3.77 3.69
N ILE A 46 5.91 2.73 3.98
CA ILE A 46 5.29 2.50 5.27
C ILE A 46 5.41 1.03 5.65
N SER A 47 5.61 0.74 6.93
CA SER A 47 5.66 -0.64 7.41
C SER A 47 4.31 -1.34 7.23
N ALA A 48 4.34 -2.61 6.82
CA ALA A 48 3.17 -3.46 6.72
C ALA A 48 2.35 -3.49 8.02
N ASP A 49 3.01 -3.54 9.18
CA ASP A 49 2.34 -3.47 10.48
C ASP A 49 1.53 -2.20 10.67
N ALA A 50 2.04 -1.04 10.22
CA ALA A 50 1.31 0.21 10.34
C ALA A 50 0.05 0.23 9.47
N LEU A 51 0.10 -0.41 8.30
CA LEU A 51 -1.08 -0.64 7.46
C LEU A 51 -2.05 -1.62 8.12
N ILE A 52 -1.58 -2.76 8.64
CA ILE A 52 -2.44 -3.74 9.34
C ILE A 52 -3.15 -3.09 10.54
N ARG A 53 -2.49 -2.20 11.28
CA ARG A 53 -3.09 -1.46 12.41
C ARG A 53 -4.26 -0.56 12.00
N THR A 54 -4.33 -0.10 10.75
CA THR A 54 -5.50 0.68 10.29
C THR A 54 -6.77 -0.17 10.22
N GLY A 55 -6.65 -1.50 10.17
CA GLY A 55 -7.78 -2.44 10.12
C GLY A 55 -8.60 -2.39 8.84
N ASP A 56 -8.12 -1.67 7.82
CA ASP A 56 -8.84 -1.45 6.58
C ASP A 56 -8.61 -2.59 5.58
N ALA A 57 -9.66 -2.99 4.87
CA ALA A 57 -9.58 -4.06 3.88
C ALA A 57 -8.56 -3.74 2.76
N LEU A 58 -8.41 -2.46 2.39
CA LEU A 58 -7.41 -2.03 1.43
C LEU A 58 -5.99 -2.18 1.98
N ALA A 59 -5.78 -1.78 3.23
CA ALA A 59 -4.48 -1.87 3.87
C ALA A 59 -4.01 -3.32 3.94
N LEU A 60 -4.90 -4.24 4.32
CA LEU A 60 -4.60 -5.67 4.40
C LEU A 60 -4.25 -6.26 3.03
N ALA A 61 -5.05 -5.97 2.00
CA ALA A 61 -4.79 -6.48 0.66
C ALA A 61 -3.52 -5.88 0.03
N LEU A 62 -3.21 -4.62 0.32
CA LEU A 62 -1.97 -3.97 -0.12
C LEU A 62 -0.75 -4.63 0.52
N VAL A 63 -0.83 -4.95 1.82
CA VAL A 63 0.24 -5.67 2.53
C VAL A 63 0.43 -7.07 1.95
N ASP A 64 -0.65 -7.77 1.66
CA ASP A 64 -0.60 -9.11 1.06
C ASP A 64 0.06 -9.07 -0.32
N TRP A 65 -0.35 -8.13 -1.17
CA TRP A 65 0.27 -7.90 -2.47
C TRP A 65 1.75 -7.54 -2.37
N ALA A 66 2.12 -6.67 -1.43
CA ALA A 66 3.52 -6.31 -1.20
C ALA A 66 4.36 -7.52 -0.77
N ARG A 67 3.82 -8.45 0.03
CA ARG A 67 4.52 -9.72 0.34
C ARG A 67 4.78 -10.53 -0.92
N GLN A 68 3.77 -10.71 -1.75
CA GLN A 68 3.87 -11.49 -2.99
C GLN A 68 4.87 -10.85 -3.99
N ALA A 69 4.87 -9.52 -4.08
CA ALA A 69 5.79 -8.78 -4.93
C ALA A 69 7.25 -8.92 -4.48
N GLU A 70 7.53 -8.81 -3.18
CA GLU A 70 8.88 -8.98 -2.63
C GLU A 70 9.39 -10.42 -2.74
N ASP A 71 8.52 -11.42 -2.56
CA ASP A 71 8.86 -12.83 -2.78
C ASP A 71 9.16 -13.11 -4.26
N SER A 72 8.48 -12.42 -5.17
CA SER A 72 8.70 -12.56 -6.63
C SER A 72 9.94 -11.83 -7.14
N ILE A 73 10.44 -10.81 -6.42
CA ILE A 73 11.67 -10.07 -6.79
C ILE A 73 12.94 -10.80 -6.34
N ASN A 74 12.87 -11.65 -5.31
CA ASN A 74 14.01 -12.46 -4.82
C ASN A 74 14.10 -13.86 -5.47
N GLY A 75 13.28 -14.16 -6.48
CA GLY A 75 13.24 -15.43 -7.20
C GLY A 75 13.96 -15.42 -8.54
#